data_AF-A0A7I8D9W5-F1
#
_entry.id   AF-A0A7I8D9W5-F1
#
_cell.length_a   1.000
_cell.length_b   1.000
_cell.length_c   1.000
_cell.angle_alpha   90.00
_cell.angle_beta   90.00
_cell.angle_gamma   90.00
#
_symmetry.space_group_name_H-M   'P 1'
#
loop_
_entity.id
_entity.type
_entity.pdbx_description
1 polymer ?
#
loop_
_entity_poly.entity_id
_entity_poly.type
_entity_poly.pdbx_seq_one_letter_code
_entity_poly.pdbx_strand_id
1 'polypeptide(L)'
;MRIAFYIILAIHLSAVAFKLALLFRIPRLKNKSAVQAFLVTYKKWDAYANWSLWITGAAMVFTTSLKMLLQPWLQISILIYVLIFWLIKIFVVKSMEEVAASKKVSAIEEMRLLRFQNLCVGITVFVLLMSIGTMMMTKPFGH
;
A
#
# COMPACT_ATOMS: atom_id res chain seq x y z
N MET A 1 -21.35 18.32 5.68
CA MET A 1 -20.58 17.14 6.15
C MET A 1 -20.32 16.10 5.06
N ARG A 2 -21.30 15.65 4.27
CA ARG A 2 -21.09 14.59 3.26
C ARG A 2 -20.01 14.90 2.19
N ILE A 3 -19.98 16.11 1.64
CA ILE A 3 -19.01 16.49 0.59
C ILE A 3 -17.56 16.46 1.11
N ALA A 4 -17.31 17.01 2.30
CA ALA A 4 -15.98 17.01 2.92
C ALA A 4 -15.46 15.57 3.16
N PHE A 5 -16.34 14.67 3.60
CA PHE A 5 -16.00 13.26 3.78
C PHE A 5 -15.55 12.59 2.46
N TYR A 6 -16.28 12.79 1.36
CA TYR A 6 -15.90 12.22 0.06
C TYR A 6 -14.60 12.81 -0.49
N ILE A 7 -14.33 14.10 -0.27
CA ILE A 7 -13.06 14.73 -0.64
C ILE A 7 -11.91 14.11 0.15
N ILE A 8 -12.05 13.99 1.47
CA ILE A 8 -11.02 13.37 2.32
C ILE A 8 -10.81 11.90 1.94
N LEU A 9 -11.89 11.16 1.68
CA LEU A 9 -11.83 9.77 1.23
C LEU A 9 -11.11 9.64 -0.11
N ALA A 10 -11.38 10.53 -1.08
CA ALA A 10 -10.69 10.54 -2.37
C ALA A 10 -9.19 10.81 -2.20
N ILE A 11 -8.80 11.76 -1.34
CA ILE A 11 -7.40 12.03 -1.01
C ILE A 11 -6.77 10.80 -0.33
N HIS A 12 -7.46 10.17 0.62
CA HIS A 12 -7.00 8.97 1.30
C HIS A 12 -6.75 7.82 0.29
N LEU A 13 -7.71 7.54 -0.59
CA LEU A 13 -7.58 6.52 -1.62
C LEU A 13 -6.47 6.84 -2.62
N SER A 14 -6.26 8.10 -2.97
CA SER A 14 -5.15 8.53 -3.83
C SER A 14 -3.78 8.25 -3.18
N ALA A 15 -3.66 8.47 -1.87
CA ALA A 15 -2.44 8.16 -1.12
C ALA A 15 -2.19 6.65 -1.06
N VAL A 16 -3.24 5.84 -0.91
CA VAL A 16 -3.16 4.37 -1.01
C VAL A 16 -2.70 3.95 -2.41
N ALA A 17 -3.34 4.46 -3.46
CA ALA A 17 -3.01 4.13 -4.85
C ALA A 17 -1.56 4.50 -5.19
N PHE A 18 -1.08 5.67 -4.72
CA PHE A 18 0.31 6.08 -4.88
C PHE A 18 1.28 5.11 -4.21
N LYS A 19 0.98 4.67 -2.99
CA LYS A 19 1.80 3.70 -2.26
C LYS A 19 1.88 2.35 -2.97
N LEU A 20 0.80 1.91 -3.61
CA LEU A 20 0.75 0.69 -4.41
C LEU A 20 1.43 0.84 -5.78
N ALA A 21 1.37 2.02 -6.40
CA ALA A 21 2.03 2.29 -7.67
C ALA A 21 3.55 2.03 -7.63
N LEU A 22 4.15 2.13 -6.44
CA LEU A 22 5.56 1.84 -6.21
C LEU A 22 5.94 0.38 -6.47
N LEU A 23 5.01 -0.58 -6.29
CA LEU A 23 5.24 -2.00 -6.59
C LEU A 23 5.54 -2.24 -8.08
N PHE A 24 5.00 -1.41 -8.97
CA PHE A 24 5.26 -1.50 -10.42
C PHE A 24 6.63 -0.96 -10.82
N ARG A 25 7.32 -0.21 -9.95
CA ARG A 25 8.68 0.26 -10.21
C ARG A 25 9.75 -0.80 -9.92
N ILE A 26 9.46 -1.76 -9.05
CA ILE A 26 10.41 -2.78 -8.58
C ILE A 26 10.92 -3.71 -9.71
N PRO A 27 10.07 -4.20 -10.64
CA PRO A 27 10.53 -5.00 -11.79
C PRO A 27 11.54 -4.27 -12.69
N ARG A 28 11.54 -2.93 -12.68
CA ARG A 28 12.43 -2.09 -13.50
C ARG A 28 13.81 -1.89 -12.87
N LEU A 29 14.02 -2.33 -11.63
CA LEU A 29 15.32 -2.26 -10.96
C LEU A 29 16.22 -3.34 -11.57
N LYS A 30 17.29 -2.91 -12.24
CA LYS A 30 18.22 -3.81 -12.96
C LYS A 30 19.38 -4.26 -12.08
N ASN A 31 19.88 -3.38 -11.22
CA ASN A 31 21.12 -3.57 -10.47
C ASN A 31 20.95 -3.21 -8.99
N LYS A 32 21.85 -3.71 -8.13
CA LYS A 32 21.88 -3.43 -6.69
C LYS A 32 21.88 -1.93 -6.36
N SER A 33 22.69 -1.12 -7.07
CA SER A 33 22.73 0.34 -6.87
C SER A 33 21.37 1.00 -7.13
N ALA A 34 20.62 0.52 -8.14
CA ALA A 34 19.26 1.00 -8.40
C ALA A 34 18.30 0.63 -7.25
N VAL A 35 18.43 -0.57 -6.67
CA VAL A 35 17.64 -0.99 -5.49
C VAL A 35 17.96 -0.11 -4.29
N GLN A 36 19.24 0.16 -4.01
CA GLN A 36 19.65 1.04 -2.91
C GLN A 36 19.10 2.47 -3.07
N ALA A 37 19.27 3.07 -4.25
CA ALA A 37 18.76 4.41 -4.53
C ALA A 37 17.23 4.48 -4.46
N PHE A 38 16.55 3.45 -4.97
CA PHE A 38 15.11 3.32 -4.88
C PHE A 38 14.65 3.15 -3.43
N LEU A 39 15.33 2.35 -2.62
CA LEU A 39 14.96 2.08 -1.23
C LEU A 39 15.07 3.33 -0.35
N VAL A 40 16.10 4.16 -0.53
CA VAL A 40 16.21 5.45 0.16
C VAL A 40 15.05 6.37 -0.21
N THR A 41 14.72 6.44 -1.50
CA THR A 41 13.62 7.26 -2.00
C THR A 41 12.28 6.73 -1.50
N TYR A 42 12.08 5.41 -1.57
CA TYR A 42 10.89 4.70 -1.11
C TYR A 42 10.63 4.96 0.37
N LYS A 43 11.64 4.85 1.24
CA LYS A 43 11.47 5.11 2.68
C LYS A 43 10.96 6.52 2.97
N LYS A 44 11.44 7.53 2.23
CA LYS A 44 10.94 8.91 2.34
C LYS A 44 9.47 9.00 1.90
N TRP A 45 9.14 8.44 0.74
CA TRP A 45 7.76 8.44 0.24
C TRP A 45 6.80 7.63 1.13
N ASP A 46 7.25 6.52 1.70
CA ASP A 46 6.47 5.70 2.63
C ASP A 46 6.15 6.47 3.92
N ALA A 47 7.12 7.24 4.44
CA ALA A 47 6.90 8.10 5.59
C ALA A 47 5.84 9.18 5.30
N TYR A 48 5.95 9.88 4.17
CA TYR A 48 4.95 10.87 3.75
C TYR A 48 3.57 10.25 3.52
N ALA A 49 3.52 9.10 2.87
CA ALA A 49 2.27 8.37 2.64
C ALA A 49 1.63 7.94 3.97
N ASN A 50 2.41 7.40 4.92
CA ASN A 50 1.90 7.06 6.24
C ASN A 50 1.35 8.29 6.97
N TRP A 51 2.07 9.41 6.93
CA TRP A 51 1.61 10.64 7.56
C TRP A 51 0.30 11.15 6.93
N SER A 52 0.21 11.14 5.60
CA SER A 52 -1.00 11.46 4.86
C SER A 52 -2.17 10.53 5.21
N LEU A 53 -1.93 9.22 5.32
CA LEU A 53 -2.96 8.24 5.69
C LEU A 53 -3.46 8.45 7.12
N TRP A 54 -2.56 8.77 8.06
CA TRP A 54 -2.94 9.10 9.44
C TRP A 54 -3.76 10.39 9.51
N ILE A 55 -3.35 11.44 8.81
CA ILE A 55 -4.07 12.73 8.80
C ILE A 55 -5.44 12.59 8.17
N THR A 56 -5.51 11.98 7.00
CA THR A 56 -6.79 11.77 6.32
C THR A 56 -7.68 10.80 7.09
N GLY A 57 -7.11 9.78 7.74
CA GLY A 57 -7.80 8.91 8.70
C GLY A 57 -8.42 9.68 9.86
N ALA A 58 -7.63 10.52 10.54
CA ALA A 58 -8.10 11.37 11.63
C ALA A 58 -9.17 12.36 11.15
N ALA A 59 -8.97 13.01 10.00
CA ALA A 59 -9.93 13.93 9.41
C ALA A 59 -11.27 13.24 9.07
N MET A 60 -11.24 11.98 8.61
CA MET A 60 -12.46 11.19 8.41
C MET A 60 -13.20 10.94 9.73
N VAL A 61 -12.49 10.69 10.83
CA VAL A 61 -13.10 10.53 12.16
C VAL A 61 -13.79 11.81 12.63
N PHE A 62 -13.18 12.98 12.41
CA PHE A 62 -13.76 14.27 12.81
C PHE A 62 -14.92 14.74 11.92
N THR A 63 -14.97 14.28 10.66
CA THR A 63 -15.97 14.73 9.68
C THR A 63 -17.13 13.74 9.46
N THR A 64 -17.04 12.54 10.02
CA THR A 64 -18.05 11.48 9.88
C THR A 64 -18.75 11.14 11.21
N SER A 65 -19.87 10.43 11.13
CA SER A 65 -20.56 9.93 12.34
C SER A 65 -19.97 8.59 12.78
N LEU A 66 -19.87 8.34 14.08
CA LEU A 66 -19.40 7.06 14.66
C LEU A 66 -20.11 5.84 14.05
N LYS A 67 -21.40 5.98 13.69
CA LYS A 67 -22.18 4.93 13.01
C LYS A 67 -21.64 4.58 11.61
N MET A 68 -21.14 5.56 10.86
CA MET A 68 -20.53 5.33 9.55
C MET A 68 -19.15 4.68 9.67
N LEU A 69 -18.36 5.10 10.67
CA LEU A 69 -17.01 4.57 10.90
C LEU A 69 -17.02 3.10 11.36
N LEU A 70 -18.06 2.70 12.12
CA LEU A 70 -18.24 1.34 12.63
C LEU A 70 -18.95 0.40 11.64
N GLN A 71 -19.19 0.82 10.40
CA GLN A 71 -19.79 -0.08 9.42
C GLN A 71 -18.86 -1.28 9.16
N PRO A 72 -19.37 -2.53 9.26
CA PRO A 72 -18.53 -3.73 9.14
C PRO A 72 -17.72 -3.78 7.85
N TRP A 73 -18.29 -3.35 6.72
CA TRP A 73 -17.60 -3.35 5.43
C TRP A 73 -16.42 -2.35 5.39
N LEU A 74 -16.55 -1.18 6.05
CA LEU A 74 -15.49 -0.18 6.13
C LEU A 74 -14.34 -0.69 6.99
N GLN A 75 -14.64 -1.35 8.12
CA GLN A 75 -13.63 -1.97 8.97
C GLN A 75 -12.90 -3.11 8.28
N ILE A 76 -13.61 -3.99 7.57
CA ILE A 76 -12.99 -5.05 6.77
C ILE A 76 -12.09 -4.42 5.68
N SER A 77 -12.54 -3.37 5.02
CA SER A 77 -11.72 -2.67 4.02
C SER A 77 -10.43 -2.09 4.63
N ILE A 78 -10.52 -1.45 5.80
CA ILE A 78 -9.36 -0.95 6.56
C ILE A 78 -8.40 -2.09 6.92
N LEU A 79 -8.92 -3.22 7.42
CA LEU A 79 -8.12 -4.41 7.75
C LEU A 79 -7.39 -4.96 6.53
N ILE A 80 -8.07 -5.05 5.39
CA ILE A 80 -7.48 -5.48 4.12
C ILE A 80 -6.36 -4.51 3.71
N TYR A 81 -6.54 -3.19 3.83
CA TYR A 81 -5.49 -2.23 3.53
C TYR A 81 -4.27 -2.35 4.44
N VAL A 82 -4.49 -2.52 5.75
CA VAL A 82 -3.39 -2.75 6.70
C VAL A 82 -2.63 -4.02 6.34
N LEU A 83 -3.34 -5.10 6.01
CA LEU A 83 -2.74 -6.36 5.57
C LEU A 83 -1.91 -6.18 4.29
N ILE A 84 -2.44 -5.48 3.29
CA ILE A 84 -1.73 -5.15 2.05
C ILE A 84 -0.42 -4.42 2.35
N PHE A 85 -0.46 -3.35 3.15
CA PHE A 85 0.73 -2.58 3.48
C PHE A 85 1.74 -3.39 4.30
N TRP A 86 1.25 -4.26 5.17
CA TRP A 86 2.07 -5.15 5.95
C TRP A 86 2.80 -6.18 5.07
N LEU A 87 2.10 -6.80 4.11
CA LEU A 87 2.70 -7.71 3.13
C LEU A 87 3.79 -7.02 2.30
N ILE A 88 3.53 -5.81 1.83
CA ILE A 88 4.53 -5.02 1.09
C ILE A 88 5.76 -4.77 1.97
N LYS A 89 5.56 -4.35 3.22
CA LYS A 89 6.66 -4.07 4.14
C LYS A 89 7.50 -5.31 4.44
N ILE A 90 6.87 -6.45 4.70
CA ILE A 90 7.57 -7.69 5.06
C ILE A 90 8.25 -8.35 3.88
N PHE A 91 7.57 -8.48 2.74
CA PHE A 91 8.09 -9.28 1.64
C PHE A 91 8.85 -8.44 0.62
N VAL A 92 8.40 -7.21 0.37
CA VAL A 92 8.99 -6.39 -0.69
C VAL A 92 10.10 -5.50 -0.13
N VAL A 93 9.82 -4.76 0.95
CA VAL A 93 10.81 -3.84 1.53
C VAL A 93 11.96 -4.59 2.18
N LYS A 94 11.67 -5.62 2.98
CA LYS A 94 12.72 -6.44 3.61
C LYS A 94 13.65 -7.08 2.59
N SER A 95 13.11 -7.62 1.49
CA SER A 95 13.94 -8.23 0.45
C SER A 95 14.73 -7.20 -0.36
N MET A 96 14.22 -5.96 -0.53
CA MET A 96 15.04 -4.87 -1.03
C MET A 96 16.18 -4.50 -0.08
N GLU A 97 15.95 -4.54 1.24
CA GLU A 97 16.99 -4.32 2.26
C GLU A 97 18.06 -5.42 2.24
N GLU A 98 17.66 -6.68 2.07
CA GLU A 98 18.56 -7.82 1.91
C GLU A 98 19.46 -7.66 0.67
N VAL A 99 18.86 -7.33 -0.48
CA VAL A 99 19.59 -7.04 -1.73
C VAL A 99 20.55 -5.85 -1.56
N ALA A 100 20.10 -4.80 -0.84
CA ALA A 100 20.92 -3.62 -0.57
C ALA A 100 22.12 -3.94 0.35
N ALA A 101 21.95 -4.85 1.30
CA ALA A 101 22.96 -5.25 2.29
C ALA A 101 23.93 -6.33 1.78
N SER A 102 23.57 -7.11 0.76
CA SER A 102 24.39 -8.22 0.25
C SER A 102 25.78 -7.76 -0.22
N LYS A 103 26.85 -8.43 0.22
CA LYS A 103 28.24 -8.12 -0.20
C LYS A 103 28.58 -8.62 -1.61
N LYS A 104 27.69 -9.38 -2.26
CA LYS A 104 27.93 -9.94 -3.60
C LYS A 104 27.76 -8.86 -4.68
N VAL A 105 28.76 -8.72 -5.56
CA VAL A 105 28.80 -7.73 -6.67
C VAL A 105 27.68 -7.96 -7.70
N SER A 106 27.32 -9.22 -7.90
CA SER A 106 26.26 -9.68 -8.81
C SER A 106 25.19 -10.40 -7.98
N ALA A 107 24.34 -9.66 -7.28
CA ALA A 107 23.21 -10.17 -6.51
C ALA A 107 22.05 -10.65 -7.42
N ILE A 108 22.35 -11.39 -8.49
CA ILE A 108 21.38 -11.79 -9.53
C ILE A 108 20.27 -12.69 -8.97
N GLU A 109 20.65 -13.62 -8.10
CA GLU A 109 19.71 -14.56 -7.47
C GLU A 109 18.75 -13.84 -6.52
N GLU A 110 19.28 -12.93 -5.69
CA GLU A 110 18.48 -12.10 -4.77
C GLU A 110 17.56 -11.14 -5.54
N MET A 111 18.02 -10.59 -6.66
CA MET A 111 17.19 -9.78 -7.56
C MET A 111 16.07 -10.58 -8.22
N ARG A 112 16.31 -11.85 -8.58
CA ARG A 112 15.27 -12.74 -9.11
C ARG A 112 14.24 -13.07 -8.04
N LEU A 113 14.68 -13.36 -6.81
CA LEU A 113 13.82 -13.60 -5.67
C LEU A 113 12.95 -12.37 -5.35
N LEU A 114 13.55 -11.18 -5.32
CA LEU A 114 12.84 -9.91 -5.11
C LEU A 114 11.74 -9.69 -6.15
N ARG A 115 12.01 -9.97 -7.42
CA ARG A 115 11.01 -9.84 -8.50
C ARG A 115 9.88 -10.85 -8.34
N PHE A 116 10.19 -12.09 -7.98
CA PHE A 116 9.20 -13.12 -7.75
C PHE A 116 8.30 -12.80 -6.56
N GLN A 117 8.88 -12.39 -5.43
CA GLN A 117 8.13 -11.95 -4.25
C GLN A 117 7.27 -10.72 -4.56
N ASN A 118 7.80 -9.73 -5.29
CA ASN A 118 7.03 -8.57 -5.72
C ASN A 118 5.85 -8.96 -6.62
N LEU A 119 6.01 -9.94 -7.52
CA LEU A 119 4.92 -10.45 -8.35
C LEU A 119 3.84 -11.13 -7.49
N CYS A 120 4.26 -12.02 -6.57
CA CYS A 120 3.34 -12.72 -5.67
C CYS A 120 2.55 -11.75 -4.79
N VAL A 121 3.24 -10.77 -4.19
CA VAL A 121 2.61 -9.69 -3.43
C VAL A 121 1.70 -8.85 -4.33
N GLY A 122 2.13 -8.49 -5.54
CA GLY A 122 1.32 -7.74 -6.50
C GLY A 122 0.00 -8.44 -6.85
N ILE A 123 0.05 -9.75 -7.14
CA ILE A 123 -1.15 -10.57 -7.40
C ILE A 123 -2.05 -10.61 -6.16
N THR A 124 -1.46 -10.83 -4.99
CA THR A 124 -2.20 -10.89 -3.72
C THR A 124 -2.91 -9.57 -3.43
N VAL A 125 -2.20 -8.45 -3.58
CA VAL A 125 -2.74 -7.09 -3.42
C VAL A 125 -3.86 -6.85 -4.43
N PHE A 126 -3.68 -7.25 -5.69
CA PHE A 126 -4.73 -7.12 -6.71
C PHE A 126 -6.01 -7.87 -6.32
N VAL A 127 -5.90 -9.13 -5.89
CA VAL A 127 -7.05 -9.93 -5.43
C VAL A 127 -7.73 -9.27 -4.24
N LEU A 128 -6.96 -8.80 -3.25
CA LEU A 128 -7.51 -8.13 -2.08
C LEU A 128 -8.22 -6.81 -2.42
N LEU A 129 -7.70 -6.01 -3.35
CA LEU A 129 -8.35 -4.81 -3.84
C LEU A 129 -9.64 -5.12 -4.61
N MET A 130 -9.65 -6.17 -5.43
CA MET A 130 -10.87 -6.62 -6.11
C MET A 130 -11.94 -7.04 -5.11
N SER A 131 -11.56 -7.71 -4.01
CA SER A 131 -12.47 -8.04 -2.91
C SER A 131 -13.05 -6.80 -2.23
N ILE A 132 -12.26 -5.74 -2.02
CA ILE A 132 -12.79 -4.46 -1.52
C ILE A 132 -13.79 -3.87 -2.53
N GLY A 133 -13.44 -3.84 -3.81
CA GLY A 133 -14.30 -3.32 -4.88
C GLY A 133 -15.64 -4.04 -4.96
N THR A 134 -15.65 -5.38 -4.94
CA THR A 134 -16.88 -6.18 -4.96
C THR A 134 -17.71 -5.96 -3.69
N MET A 135 -17.09 -5.81 -2.52
CA MET A 135 -17.81 -5.46 -1.29
C MET A 135 -18.48 -4.09 -1.38
N MET A 136 -17.81 -3.08 -1.96
CA MET A 136 -18.39 -1.75 -2.16
C MET A 136 -19.55 -1.74 -3.16
N MET A 137 -19.50 -2.57 -4.21
CA MET A 137 -20.58 -2.68 -5.21
C MET A 137 -21.80 -3.45 -4.66
N THR A 138 -21.57 -4.48 -3.86
CA THR A 138 -22.64 -5.34 -3.31
C THR A 138 -23.28 -4.80 -2.04
N LYS A 139 -22.59 -3.90 -1.31
CA LYS A 139 -23.13 -3.17 -0.16
C LYS A 139 -22.93 -1.67 -0.37
N PRO A 140 -23.74 -1.02 -1.24
CA PRO A 140 -23.67 0.42 -1.40
C PRO A 140 -23.94 1.11 -0.06
N PHE A 141 -23.31 2.27 0.15
CA PHE A 141 -23.46 3.14 1.31
C PHE A 141 -24.93 3.52 1.54
N GLY A 142 -25.74 2.63 2.13
CA GLY A 142 -27.18 2.81 2.22
C GLY A 142 -27.96 1.52 2.42
N HIS A 143 -27.79 0.91 3.59
CA HIS A 143 -28.89 0.34 4.39
C HIS A 143 -28.48 0.42 5.86
#